data_AF-A0AAF0JDW9-F1
#
_entry.id   AF-A0AAF0JDW9-F1
#
_cell.length_a   1.000
_cell.length_b   1.000
_cell.length_c   1.000
_cell.angle_alpha   90.00
_cell.angle_beta   90.00
_cell.angle_gamma   90.00
#
_symmetry.space_group_name_H-M   'P 1'
#
loop_
_entity.id
_entity.type
_entity.pdbx_description
1 polymer ?
#
loop_
_entity_poly.entity_id
_entity_poly.type
_entity_poly.pdbx_seq_one_letter_code
_entity_poly.pdbx_strand_id
1 'polypeptide(L)'
;MAQGAHAATAILARTWDRVDTQSYIAPDNLALMHKIVLQTPKNVSLAQLSEQLRDAELQTDIPPHYLWIEEPEHIPTCLAIAPNSKPDALVKILKKCTLVRS
;
A
#
# COMPACT_ATOMS: atom_id res chain seq x y z
N MET A 1 3.38 13.67 -4.24
CA MET A 1 3.15 12.95 -5.53
C MET A 1 4.26 11.95 -5.84
N ALA A 2 5.55 12.35 -5.87
CA ALA A 2 6.67 11.45 -6.16
C ALA A 2 6.71 10.20 -5.25
N GLN A 3 6.59 10.36 -3.94
CA GLN A 3 6.67 9.24 -3.00
C GLN A 3 5.57 8.19 -3.18
N GLY A 4 4.37 8.63 -3.53
CA GLY A 4 3.28 7.72 -3.90
C GLY A 4 3.59 6.92 -5.18
N ALA A 5 4.25 7.55 -6.16
CA ALA A 5 4.67 6.87 -7.38
C ALA A 5 5.78 5.86 -7.11
N HIS A 6 6.81 6.22 -6.32
CA HIS A 6 7.88 5.30 -5.93
C HIS A 6 7.35 4.07 -5.19
N ALA A 7 6.54 4.28 -4.14
CA ALA A 7 5.96 3.19 -3.37
C ALA A 7 5.06 2.29 -4.23
N ALA A 8 4.22 2.89 -5.09
CA ALA A 8 3.35 2.13 -5.99
C ALA A 8 4.13 1.30 -7.01
N THR A 9 5.17 1.85 -7.62
CA THR A 9 6.02 1.11 -8.57
C THR A 9 6.75 -0.02 -7.86
N ALA A 10 7.31 0.23 -6.67
CA ALA A 10 8.02 -0.78 -5.88
C ALA A 10 7.12 -1.97 -5.52
N ILE A 11 5.88 -1.71 -5.06
CA ILE A 11 4.98 -2.81 -4.70
C ILE A 11 4.50 -3.60 -5.92
N LEU A 12 4.25 -2.94 -7.06
CA LEU A 12 3.90 -3.63 -8.31
C LEU A 12 5.05 -4.52 -8.79
N ALA A 13 6.29 -4.02 -8.78
CA ALA A 13 7.46 -4.80 -9.15
C ALA A 13 7.68 -6.00 -8.20
N ARG A 14 7.55 -5.78 -6.88
CA ARG A 14 7.72 -6.83 -5.86
C ARG A 14 6.67 -7.93 -5.96
N THR A 15 5.47 -7.61 -6.45
CA THR A 15 4.33 -8.54 -6.49
C THR A 15 3.89 -8.89 -7.90
N TRP A 16 4.77 -8.72 -8.89
CA TRP A 16 4.48 -8.92 -10.31
C TRP A 16 3.88 -10.29 -10.64
N ASP A 17 4.24 -11.32 -9.87
CA ASP A 17 3.81 -12.70 -10.02
C ASP A 17 2.43 -12.99 -9.41
N ARG A 18 1.88 -12.09 -8.60
CA ARG A 18 0.54 -12.26 -8.01
C ARG A 18 -0.55 -12.04 -9.06
N VAL A 19 -1.55 -12.91 -9.05
CA VAL A 19 -2.75 -12.81 -9.94
C VAL A 19 -3.42 -11.46 -9.83
N ASP A 20 -3.60 -10.92 -8.62
CA ASP A 20 -4.22 -9.60 -8.41
C ASP A 20 -3.41 -8.48 -9.07
N THR A 21 -2.07 -8.54 -8.97
CA THR A 21 -1.18 -7.55 -9.57
C THR A 21 -1.19 -7.66 -11.09
N GLN A 22 -1.10 -8.87 -11.64
CA GLN A 22 -1.16 -9.12 -13.09
C GLN A 22 -2.49 -8.65 -13.67
N SER A 23 -3.60 -8.95 -13.00
CA SER A 23 -4.93 -8.47 -13.40
C SER A 23 -4.98 -6.94 -13.36
N TYR A 24 -4.50 -6.32 -12.28
CA TYR A 24 -4.52 -4.87 -12.11
C TYR A 24 -3.74 -4.10 -13.19
N ILE A 25 -2.61 -4.65 -13.66
CA ILE A 25 -1.77 -4.02 -14.69
C ILE A 25 -2.00 -4.57 -16.11
N ALA A 26 -2.98 -5.47 -16.29
CA ALA A 26 -3.32 -6.02 -17.59
C ALA A 26 -3.73 -4.90 -18.57
N PRO A 27 -3.45 -5.01 -19.88
CA PRO A 27 -3.76 -3.97 -20.86
C PRO A 27 -5.21 -3.48 -20.80
N ASP A 28 -6.16 -4.40 -20.65
CA ASP A 28 -7.60 -4.09 -20.58
C ASP A 28 -8.00 -3.37 -19.28
N ASN A 29 -7.18 -3.46 -18.22
CA ASN A 29 -7.45 -2.86 -16.92
C ASN A 29 -6.64 -1.58 -16.64
N LEU A 30 -5.68 -1.21 -17.50
CA LEU A 30 -4.84 -0.03 -17.28
C LEU A 30 -5.66 1.26 -17.10
N ALA A 31 -6.73 1.43 -17.88
CA ALA A 31 -7.63 2.58 -17.77
C ALA A 31 -8.61 2.48 -16.57
N LEU A 32 -8.70 1.32 -15.93
CA LEU A 32 -9.59 1.02 -14.80
C LEU A 32 -8.83 0.96 -13.47
N MET A 33 -7.52 1.18 -13.48
CA MET A 33 -6.68 1.17 -12.27
C MET A 33 -7.20 2.19 -11.26
N HIS A 34 -7.62 1.69 -10.11
CA HIS A 34 -8.08 2.52 -9.01
C HIS A 34 -7.03 2.56 -7.89
N LYS A 35 -6.75 3.75 -7.36
CA LYS A 35 -5.87 3.96 -6.21
C LYS A 35 -6.58 4.84 -5.20
N ILE A 36 -6.51 4.45 -3.93
CA ILE A 36 -6.98 5.27 -2.81
C ILE A 36 -5.77 5.74 -2.05
N VAL A 37 -5.67 7.05 -1.81
CA VAL A 37 -4.59 7.63 -1.01
C VAL A 37 -5.14 7.94 0.37
N LEU A 38 -4.55 7.29 1.37
CA LEU A 38 -4.91 7.46 2.78
C LEU A 38 -3.78 8.13 3.55
N GLN A 39 -4.16 8.87 4.58
CA GLN A 39 -3.27 9.47 5.57
C GLN A 39 -3.44 8.75 6.90
N THR A 40 -2.32 8.45 7.56
CA THR A 40 -2.35 7.87 8.92
C THR A 40 -2.86 8.90 9.94
N PRO A 41 -3.44 8.45 11.07
CA PRO A 41 -3.67 9.31 12.21
C PRO A 41 -2.39 10.04 12.64
N LYS A 42 -2.52 11.27 13.18
CA LYS A 42 -1.37 12.08 13.63
C LYS A 42 -0.44 11.37 14.62
N ASN A 43 -0.98 10.42 15.40
CA ASN A 43 -0.26 9.67 16.42
C ASN A 43 0.21 8.28 15.97
N VAL A 44 0.08 7.96 14.68
CA VAL A 44 0.53 6.68 14.10
C VAL A 44 1.49 6.96 12.96
N SER A 45 2.75 6.54 13.13
CA SER A 45 3.77 6.66 12.08
C SER A 45 3.55 5.61 10.97
N LEU A 46 4.13 5.85 9.80
CA LEU A 46 4.14 4.87 8.70
C LEU A 46 4.90 3.59 9.08
N ALA A 47 5.95 3.69 9.91
CA ALA A 47 6.66 2.52 10.43
C ALA A 47 5.76 1.65 11.31
N GLN A 48 5.01 2.26 12.24
CA GLN A 48 4.05 1.54 13.08
C GLN A 48 2.93 0.89 12.28
N LEU A 49 2.45 1.56 11.21
CA LEU A 49 1.47 0.96 10.30
C LEU A 49 2.08 -0.22 9.52
N SER A 50 3.33 -0.09 9.07
CA SER A 50 4.05 -1.16 8.37
C SER A 50 4.24 -2.40 9.23
N GLU A 51 4.56 -2.23 10.52
CA GLU A 51 4.63 -3.35 11.48
C GLU A 51 3.28 -4.05 11.64
N GLN A 52 2.19 -3.29 11.84
CA GLN A 52 0.84 -3.86 11.94
C GLN A 52 0.42 -4.65 10.69
N LEU A 53 0.76 -4.14 9.50
CA LEU A 53 0.50 -4.84 8.25
C LEU A 53 1.36 -6.10 8.12
N ARG A 54 2.63 -6.05 8.53
CA ARG A 54 3.51 -7.22 8.50
C ARG A 54 3.03 -8.33 9.41
N ASP A 55 2.62 -7.99 10.62
CA ASP A 55 2.06 -8.98 11.57
C ASP A 55 0.78 -9.60 11.03
N ALA A 56 -0.07 -8.80 10.38
CA ALA A 56 -1.30 -9.28 9.76
C ALA A 56 -1.05 -10.15 8.51
N GLU A 57 -0.04 -9.85 7.69
CA GLU A 57 0.39 -10.70 6.57
C GLU A 57 0.83 -12.10 7.03
N LEU A 58 1.40 -12.21 8.23
CA LEU A 58 1.82 -13.51 8.80
C LEU A 58 0.65 -14.32 9.37
N GLN A 59 -0.42 -13.65 9.81
CA GLN A 59 -1.56 -14.27 10.48
C GLN A 59 -2.77 -14.50 9.56
N THR A 60 -2.91 -13.69 8.52
CA THR A 60 -4.06 -13.64 7.63
C THR A 60 -3.62 -13.42 6.19
N ASP A 61 -4.42 -13.88 5.22
CA ASP A 61 -4.15 -13.64 3.80
C ASP A 61 -4.57 -12.21 3.40
N ILE A 62 -3.74 -11.24 3.79
CA ILE A 62 -3.82 -9.86 3.31
C ILE A 62 -2.72 -9.58 2.27
N PRO A 63 -2.96 -8.64 1.33
CA PRO A 63 -1.97 -8.31 0.31
C PRO A 63 -0.66 -7.76 0.92
N PRO A 64 0.50 -8.07 0.31
CA PRO A 64 1.78 -7.50 0.72
C PRO A 64 1.80 -5.98 0.66
N HIS A 65 2.58 -5.35 1.54
CA HIS A 65 2.86 -3.91 1.48
C HIS A 65 4.35 -3.60 1.27
N TYR A 66 4.63 -2.37 0.84
CA TYR A 66 5.97 -1.80 0.70
C TYR A 66 6.04 -0.45 1.40
N LEU A 67 6.99 -0.30 2.33
CA LEU A 67 7.31 0.95 3.00
C LEU A 67 8.44 1.65 2.23
N TRP A 68 8.13 2.81 1.64
CA TRP A 68 9.12 3.63 0.95
C TRP A 68 9.87 4.51 1.95
N ILE A 69 11.18 4.35 1.97
CA ILE A 69 12.13 5.16 2.76
C ILE A 69 12.80 6.13 1.80
N GLU A 70 12.64 7.43 2.05
CA GLU A 70 13.25 8.47 1.22
C GLU A 70 14.68 8.73 1.64
N GLU A 71 15.55 8.87 0.65
CA GLU A 71 16.95 9.27 0.81
C GLU A 71 17.16 10.70 0.29
N PRO A 72 18.11 11.48 0.87
CA PRO A 72 19.12 11.09 1.86
C PRO A 72 18.68 11.15 3.34
N GLU A 73 17.47 11.61 3.63
CA GLU A 73 17.02 11.80 5.03
C GLU A 73 16.72 10.49 5.78
N HIS A 74 16.66 9.37 5.06
CA HIS A 74 16.35 8.04 5.57
C HIS A 74 15.05 7.96 6.38
N ILE A 75 13.99 8.60 5.88
CA ILE A 75 12.69 8.65 6.56
C ILE A 75 11.58 7.93 5.79
N PRO A 76 10.66 7.22 6.48
CA PRO A 76 9.47 6.69 5.83
C PRO A 76 8.56 7.82 5.34
N THR A 77 8.30 7.90 4.04
CA THR A 77 7.48 8.97 3.45
C THR A 77 6.19 8.46 2.79
N CYS A 78 6.15 7.19 2.40
CA CYS A 78 4.95 6.59 1.82
C CYS A 78 4.90 5.08 2.07
N LEU A 79 3.69 4.52 2.05
CA LEU A 79 3.46 3.08 2.10
C LEU A 79 2.45 2.73 1.01
N ALA A 80 2.76 1.70 0.21
CA ALA A 80 1.84 1.17 -0.78
C ALA A 80 1.50 -0.28 -0.48
N ILE A 81 0.24 -0.66 -0.73
CA ILE A 81 -0.25 -2.03 -0.58
C ILE A 81 -0.49 -2.58 -1.98
N ALA A 82 -0.18 -3.86 -2.20
CA ALA A 82 -0.34 -4.51 -3.49
C ALA A 82 -1.79 -4.45 -3.96
N PRO A 83 -2.05 -4.46 -5.28
CA PRO A 83 -3.42 -4.55 -5.81
C PRO A 83 -4.21 -5.67 -5.15
N ASN A 84 -5.46 -5.39 -4.77
CA ASN A 84 -6.28 -6.29 -3.98
C ASN A 84 -7.78 -5.92 -4.04
N SER A 85 -8.62 -6.84 -3.57
CA SER A 85 -10.08 -6.69 -3.48
C SER A 85 -10.57 -6.22 -2.10
N LYS A 86 -9.74 -5.47 -1.36
CA LYS A 86 -10.02 -4.90 -0.02
C LYS A 86 -10.51 -5.93 1.00
N PRO A 87 -9.69 -6.94 1.36
CA PRO A 87 -10.09 -7.93 2.36
C PRO A 87 -10.42 -7.27 3.71
N ASP A 88 -11.40 -7.81 4.43
CA ASP A 88 -11.92 -7.20 5.67
C ASP A 88 -10.85 -6.95 6.73
N ALA A 89 -9.87 -7.86 6.85
CA ALA A 89 -8.74 -7.70 7.76
C ALA A 89 -7.91 -6.44 7.43
N LEU A 90 -7.64 -6.19 6.14
CA LEU A 90 -6.96 -4.99 5.70
C LEU A 90 -7.79 -3.74 5.98
N VAL A 91 -9.09 -3.76 5.67
CA VAL A 91 -10.00 -2.64 5.92
C VAL A 91 -10.04 -2.29 7.41
N LYS A 92 -10.02 -3.30 8.29
CA LYS A 92 -9.99 -3.10 9.74
C LYS A 92 -8.73 -2.38 10.21
N ILE A 93 -7.55 -2.72 9.66
CA ILE A 93 -6.28 -2.06 9.98
C ILE A 93 -6.31 -0.60 9.49
N LEU A 94 -6.79 -0.39 8.27
CA LEU A 94 -6.83 0.94 7.64
C LEU A 94 -7.99 1.82 8.15
N LYS A 95 -8.89 1.30 8.98
CA LYS A 95 -10.13 1.99 9.42
C LYS A 95 -9.89 3.38 10.03
N LYS A 96 -8.74 3.59 10.69
CA LYS A 96 -8.40 4.88 11.30
C LYS A 96 -7.71 5.84 10.32
N CYS A 97 -7.23 5.35 9.19
CA CYS A 97 -6.64 6.19 8.15
C CYS A 97 -7.75 6.93 7.40
N THR A 98 -7.49 8.16 7.00
CA THR A 98 -8.47 9.03 6.34
C THR A 98 -8.06 9.32 4.91
N LEU A 99 -9.03 9.62 4.03
CA LEU A 99 -8.73 10.03 2.66
C LEU A 99 -7.88 11.30 2.66
N VAL A 100 -6.78 11.29 1.92
CA VAL A 100 -6.03 12.52 1.61
C VAL A 100 -6.93 13.37 0.72
N ARG A 101 -7.25 14.59 1.18
CA ARG A 101 -7.93 15.59 0.37
C ARG A 101 -6.86 16.47 -0.27
N SER A 102 -6.71 16.33 -1.59
CA SER A 102 -5.89 17.20 -2.44
C SER A 102 -6.68 18.42 -2.88
#